data_AF-A0A7R9CGY5-F1
#
_entry.id   AF-A0A7R9CGY5-F1
#
_cell.length_a   1.000
_cell.length_b   1.000
_cell.length_c   1.000
_cell.angle_alpha   90.00
_cell.angle_beta   90.00
_cell.angle_gamma   90.00
#
_symmetry.space_group_name_H-M   'P 1'
#
loop_
_entity.id
_entity.type
_entity.pdbx_description
1 polymer ?
#
loop_
_entity_poly.entity_id
_entity_poly.type
_entity_poly.pdbx_seq_one_letter_code
_entity_poly.pdbx_strand_id
1 'polypeptide(L)'
;MYPHYHEGRVENYLGKPTLGTPSQDSNLNRPIIGSLVYCESSPLDHAATEAGFKKHKDSLSELIRRDKNRPSVIMWSIANEARTHLPAAGPYFKSIVEHVKSLDQSRPVTIVTARGSNEDKAAQYVDIIGFNRYNGWYNNPGRTNTIVNNLIDEVQNWHRNFNKPIIIMEYGADTMPGLHLQPSYIWSEEYQVELFSEHFRAFDILRKKGYFVGEMIWNFADFKTAETYTRVGGNKKGVFTRDRQPKSSAHHVRRRYLALAEELDNFSPPQDAYPYISYQSYRDKRKNEL
;
A
#
# COMPACT_ATOMS: atom_id res chain seq x y z
N MET A 1 6.72 -1.39 30.44
CA MET A 1 6.18 -0.01 30.44
C MET A 1 6.03 0.37 28.98
N TYR A 2 4.85 0.15 28.40
CA TYR A 2 4.62 0.30 26.96
C TYR A 2 4.40 1.78 26.63
N PRO A 3 5.08 2.36 25.62
CA PRO A 3 4.87 3.75 25.25
C PRO A 3 3.48 3.93 24.65
N HIS A 4 2.78 4.96 25.09
CA HIS A 4 1.59 5.48 24.43
C HIS A 4 2.02 6.09 23.08
N TYR A 5 1.64 5.46 21.98
CA TYR A 5 1.80 6.02 20.64
C TYR A 5 0.50 6.73 20.25
N HIS A 6 0.63 7.98 19.77
CA HIS A 6 -0.47 8.83 19.39
C HIS A 6 -1.14 8.35 18.09
N GLU A 7 -2.47 8.50 18.02
CA GLU A 7 -3.31 8.24 16.84
C GLU A 7 -2.73 8.88 15.57
N GLY A 8 -2.07 8.05 14.75
CA GLY A 8 -1.49 8.45 13.47
C GLY A 8 -2.47 8.19 12.34
N ARG A 9 -2.97 9.26 11.71
CA ARG A 9 -3.70 9.21 10.43
C ARG A 9 -2.73 8.74 9.34
N VAL A 10 -2.89 7.53 8.82
CA VAL A 10 -2.21 7.09 7.60
C VAL A 10 -3.14 7.33 6.42
N GLU A 11 -3.03 8.51 5.82
CA GLU A 11 -3.67 8.80 4.53
C GLU A 11 -2.80 8.23 3.42
N ASN A 12 -3.14 7.02 2.97
CA ASN A 12 -2.53 6.47 1.77
C ASN A 12 -3.33 6.97 0.57
N TYR A 13 -2.80 8.00 -0.08
CA TYR A 13 -3.38 8.60 -1.28
C TYR A 13 -3.19 7.64 -2.47
N LEU A 14 -4.28 7.21 -3.09
CA LEU A 14 -4.22 6.67 -4.45
C LEU A 14 -3.84 7.82 -5.39
N GLY A 15 -2.75 7.65 -6.13
CA GLY A 15 -2.22 8.67 -7.02
C GLY A 15 -3.23 9.06 -8.11
N LYS A 16 -3.83 10.24 -7.97
CA LYS A 16 -4.24 11.06 -9.13
C LYS A 16 -3.37 12.31 -9.17
N PRO A 17 -2.65 12.58 -10.27
CA PRO A 17 -2.02 13.88 -10.46
C PRO A 17 -3.10 14.87 -10.89
N THR A 18 -3.65 15.65 -9.96
CA THR A 18 -4.39 16.87 -10.30
C THR A 18 -3.52 18.06 -9.92
N LEU A 19 -2.89 18.66 -10.94
CA LEU A 19 -2.36 20.01 -10.89
C LEU A 19 -3.57 20.96 -10.89
N GLY A 20 -3.79 21.65 -9.77
CA GLY A 20 -4.83 22.66 -9.62
C GLY A 20 -4.51 23.55 -8.42
N THR A 21 -4.62 24.85 -8.64
CA THR A 21 -4.33 25.97 -7.72
C THR A 21 -4.91 25.79 -6.30
N PRO A 22 -4.30 26.39 -5.26
CA PRO A 22 -4.72 26.20 -3.88
C PRO A 22 -6.01 26.99 -3.61
N SER A 23 -7.17 26.37 -3.82
CA SER A 23 -8.42 26.79 -3.21
C SER A 23 -8.76 25.82 -2.08
N GLN A 24 -9.28 26.38 -0.98
CA GLN A 24 -9.72 25.69 0.23
C GLN A 24 -10.81 24.65 -0.06
N ASP A 25 -10.45 23.45 -0.56
CA ASP A 25 -11.32 22.25 -0.56
C ASP A 25 -10.60 21.00 -1.10
N SER A 26 -9.32 20.81 -0.76
CA SER A 26 -8.50 19.70 -1.27
C SER A 26 -8.89 18.30 -0.78
N ASN A 27 -9.93 18.17 0.06
CA ASN A 27 -10.36 16.91 0.69
C ASN A 27 -11.54 16.20 0.00
N LEU A 28 -12.18 16.83 -1.00
CA LEU A 28 -13.47 16.35 -1.53
C LEU A 28 -13.38 15.43 -2.77
N ASN A 29 -12.30 15.46 -3.56
CA ASN A 29 -12.29 14.84 -4.90
C ASN A 29 -11.13 13.87 -5.21
N ARG A 30 -10.49 13.29 -4.20
CA ARG A 30 -9.48 12.23 -4.42
C ARG A 30 -10.06 10.88 -4.02
N PRO A 31 -9.88 9.79 -4.80
CA PRO A 31 -10.17 8.44 -4.32
C PRO A 31 -9.23 8.18 -3.13
N ILE A 32 -9.78 8.31 -1.93
CA ILE A 32 -9.13 7.99 -0.67
C ILE A 32 -9.62 6.58 -0.38
N ILE A 33 -8.79 5.55 -0.49
CA ILE A 33 -9.13 4.31 0.23
C ILE A 33 -9.46 4.75 1.65
N GLY A 34 -10.74 4.58 2.02
CA GLY A 34 -11.25 5.08 3.27
C GLY A 34 -10.32 4.62 4.34
N SER A 35 -9.68 5.59 4.98
CA SER A 35 -8.42 5.37 5.64
C SER A 35 -8.57 4.21 6.61
N LEU A 36 -7.69 3.24 6.41
CA LEU A 36 -7.28 2.23 7.35
C LEU A 36 -7.41 2.80 8.77
N VAL A 37 -8.37 2.32 9.58
CA VAL A 37 -8.19 2.50 11.02
C VAL A 37 -7.11 1.53 11.40
N TYR A 38 -5.94 2.14 11.50
CA TYR A 38 -4.82 1.63 12.23
C TYR A 38 -5.26 1.38 13.68
N CYS A 39 -5.77 0.19 13.95
CA CYS A 39 -5.70 -0.36 15.30
C CYS A 39 -4.25 -0.84 15.46
N GLU A 40 -3.35 0.10 15.75
CA GLU A 40 -1.98 -0.22 16.16
C GLU A 40 -2.07 -1.20 17.32
N SER A 41 -1.63 -2.43 17.08
CA SER A 41 -1.28 -3.43 18.09
C SER A 41 -2.04 -3.36 19.41
N SER A 42 -3.07 -4.19 19.55
CA SER A 42 -2.92 -5.16 20.61
C SER A 42 -2.83 -6.54 19.95
N PRO A 43 -1.89 -7.40 20.38
CA PRO A 43 -1.96 -8.80 20.02
C PRO A 43 -3.34 -9.33 20.37
N LEU A 44 -3.79 -10.37 19.68
CA LEU A 44 -4.96 -11.15 20.09
C LEU A 44 -4.96 -11.44 21.61
N ASP A 45 -3.81 -11.39 22.28
CA ASP A 45 -3.65 -11.47 23.74
C ASP A 45 -4.50 -10.45 24.55
N HIS A 46 -4.63 -9.16 24.18
CA HIS A 46 -5.61 -8.25 24.83
C HIS A 46 -6.87 -8.00 24.01
N ALA A 47 -6.81 -8.16 22.68
CA ALA A 47 -7.98 -7.99 21.82
C ALA A 47 -8.99 -9.13 21.95
N ALA A 48 -8.57 -10.34 22.36
CA ALA A 48 -9.47 -11.47 22.64
C ALA A 48 -10.14 -11.39 24.02
N THR A 49 -9.88 -10.35 24.81
CA THR A 49 -10.73 -10.04 25.97
C THR A 49 -12.05 -9.44 25.49
N GLU A 50 -13.15 -9.67 26.22
CA GLU A 50 -14.46 -9.09 25.90
C GLU A 50 -14.39 -7.57 25.74
N ALA A 51 -13.63 -6.90 26.62
CA ALA A 51 -13.41 -5.46 26.57
C ALA A 51 -12.64 -5.01 25.31
N GLY A 52 -11.60 -5.76 24.92
CA GLY A 52 -10.83 -5.49 23.71
C GLY A 52 -11.65 -5.66 22.44
N PHE A 53 -12.44 -6.73 22.38
CA PHE A 53 -13.35 -7.02 21.27
C PHE A 53 -14.43 -5.95 21.12
N LYS A 54 -15.07 -5.54 22.23
CA LYS A 54 -16.05 -4.45 22.24
C LYS A 54 -15.42 -3.15 21.76
N LYS A 55 -14.25 -2.79 22.28
CA LYS A 55 -13.53 -1.57 21.86
C LYS A 55 -13.24 -1.57 20.36
N HIS A 56 -12.83 -2.72 19.80
CA HIS A 56 -12.57 -2.83 18.37
C HIS A 56 -13.84 -2.57 17.53
N LYS A 57 -14.98 -3.16 17.92
CA LYS A 57 -16.27 -2.91 17.27
C LYS A 57 -16.70 -1.45 17.40
N ASP A 58 -16.53 -0.85 18.57
CA ASP A 58 -16.88 0.56 18.82
C ASP A 58 -16.06 1.48 17.89
N SER A 59 -14.74 1.28 17.81
CA SER A 59 -13.85 2.05 16.93
C SER A 59 -14.21 1.92 15.45
N LEU A 60 -14.54 0.72 14.97
CA LEU A 60 -15.01 0.52 13.59
C LEU A 60 -16.38 1.18 13.36
N SER A 61 -17.26 1.16 14.35
CA SER A 61 -18.57 1.82 14.27
C SER A 61 -18.44 3.32 14.14
N GLU A 62 -17.54 3.93 14.91
CA GLU A 62 -17.26 5.36 14.86
C GLU A 62 -16.65 5.77 13.52
N LEU A 63 -15.68 4.99 13.02
CA LEU A 63 -15.07 5.20 11.71
C LEU A 63 -16.13 5.21 10.60
N ILE A 64 -16.93 4.14 10.52
CA ILE A 64 -17.92 3.97 9.46
C ILE A 64 -18.99 5.06 9.59
N ARG A 65 -19.49 5.34 10.79
CA ARG A 65 -20.47 6.41 11.02
C ARG A 65 -19.95 7.76 10.55
N ARG A 66 -18.67 8.07 10.79
CA ARG A 66 -18.03 9.32 10.38
C ARG A 66 -17.86 9.42 8.87
N ASP A 67 -17.42 8.34 8.21
CA ASP A 67 -16.89 8.40 6.84
C ASP A 67 -17.76 7.73 5.78
N LYS A 68 -18.84 7.03 6.12
CA LYS A 68 -19.72 6.30 5.17
C LYS A 68 -20.30 7.16 4.04
N ASN A 69 -20.41 8.47 4.24
CA ASN A 69 -20.95 9.40 3.24
C ASN A 69 -19.88 9.97 2.31
N ARG A 70 -18.60 9.59 2.47
CA ARG A 70 -17.52 10.03 1.60
C ARG A 70 -17.42 9.09 0.38
N PRO A 71 -17.68 9.56 -0.86
CA PRO A 71 -17.58 8.72 -2.06
C PRO A 71 -16.15 8.28 -2.36
N SER A 72 -15.17 9.03 -1.83
CA SER A 72 -13.77 8.67 -1.90
C SER A 72 -13.50 7.33 -1.23
N VAL A 73 -14.21 7.01 -0.13
CA VAL A 73 -14.06 5.77 0.64
C VAL A 73 -14.62 4.62 -0.16
N ILE A 74 -13.76 3.69 -0.58
CA ILE A 74 -14.14 2.54 -1.42
C ILE A 74 -14.05 1.18 -0.71
N MET A 75 -13.48 1.10 0.50
CA MET A 75 -13.23 -0.16 1.21
C MET A 75 -13.01 0.10 2.70
N TRP A 76 -13.36 -0.86 3.56
CA TRP A 76 -13.11 -0.80 5.01
C TRP A 76 -12.05 -1.82 5.41
N SER A 77 -10.94 -1.36 6.01
CA SER A 77 -9.92 -2.24 6.57
C SER A 77 -10.14 -2.45 8.06
N ILE A 78 -10.22 -3.71 8.48
CA ILE A 78 -10.54 -4.09 9.87
C ILE A 78 -9.32 -4.30 10.76
N ALA A 79 -8.13 -4.47 10.19
CA ALA A 79 -6.90 -4.63 10.95
C ALA A 79 -5.66 -4.53 10.06
N ASN A 80 -4.52 -4.20 10.66
CA ASN A 80 -3.21 -4.24 10.04
C ASN A 80 -2.25 -5.15 10.83
N GLU A 81 -1.62 -6.09 10.13
CA GLU A 81 -0.62 -7.05 10.63
C GLU A 81 -1.02 -7.76 11.93
N ALA A 82 -2.33 -7.99 12.10
CA ALA A 82 -2.83 -8.75 13.25
C ALA A 82 -2.27 -10.17 13.24
N ARG A 83 -2.28 -10.82 14.42
CA ARG A 83 -1.81 -12.22 14.59
C ARG A 83 -2.82 -13.23 14.02
N THR A 84 -3.14 -13.13 12.72
CA THR A 84 -4.18 -13.92 12.04
C THR A 84 -3.93 -15.43 11.99
N HIS A 85 -2.71 -15.88 12.32
CA HIS A 85 -2.34 -17.29 12.40
C HIS A 85 -2.85 -18.01 13.67
N LEU A 86 -3.19 -17.26 14.72
CA LEU A 86 -3.64 -17.84 15.99
C LEU A 86 -5.04 -18.46 15.84
N PRO A 87 -5.33 -19.63 16.46
CA PRO A 87 -6.64 -20.29 16.35
C PRO A 87 -7.85 -19.39 16.64
N ALA A 88 -7.75 -18.51 17.64
CA ALA A 88 -8.82 -17.58 18.01
C ALA A 88 -9.10 -16.50 16.96
N ALA A 89 -8.16 -16.25 16.02
CA ALA A 89 -8.30 -15.19 15.02
C ALA A 89 -9.48 -15.41 14.08
N GLY A 90 -9.76 -16.67 13.70
CA GLY A 90 -10.83 -16.98 12.76
C GLY A 90 -12.21 -16.53 13.26
N PRO A 91 -12.70 -17.08 14.38
CA PRO A 91 -13.97 -16.65 14.98
C PRO A 91 -14.01 -15.15 15.32
N TYR A 92 -12.90 -14.59 15.80
CA TYR A 92 -12.80 -13.17 16.12
C TYR A 92 -13.05 -12.29 14.89
N PHE A 93 -12.27 -12.49 13.81
CA PHE A 93 -12.38 -11.67 12.61
C PHE A 93 -13.67 -11.94 11.83
N LYS A 94 -14.22 -13.16 11.90
CA LYS A 94 -15.57 -13.43 11.40
C LYS A 94 -16.59 -12.47 12.02
N SER A 95 -16.60 -12.34 13.35
CA SER A 95 -17.57 -11.45 14.02
C SER A 95 -17.27 -9.96 13.79
N ILE A 96 -16.01 -9.58 13.62
CA ILE A 96 -15.67 -8.20 13.22
C ILE A 96 -16.19 -7.88 11.82
N VAL A 97 -16.02 -8.79 10.85
CA VAL A 97 -16.54 -8.60 9.49
C VAL A 97 -18.07 -8.52 9.50
N GLU A 98 -18.74 -9.41 10.22
CA GLU A 98 -20.21 -9.39 10.38
C GLU A 98 -20.68 -8.05 10.97
N HIS A 99 -19.96 -7.52 11.97
CA HIS A 99 -20.26 -6.22 12.56
C HIS A 99 -20.11 -5.08 11.55
N VAL A 100 -19.00 -5.01 10.82
CA VAL A 100 -18.80 -3.99 9.77
C VAL A 100 -19.88 -4.08 8.70
N LYS A 101 -20.21 -5.29 8.23
CA LYS A 101 -21.27 -5.50 7.23
C LYS A 101 -22.67 -5.18 7.75
N SER A 102 -22.91 -5.21 9.06
CA SER A 102 -24.17 -4.74 9.64
C SER A 102 -24.31 -3.21 9.59
N LEU A 103 -23.19 -2.49 9.51
CA LEU A 103 -23.15 -1.03 9.47
C LEU A 103 -23.10 -0.47 8.03
N ASP A 104 -22.37 -1.14 7.14
CA ASP A 104 -22.24 -0.75 5.73
C ASP A 104 -22.07 -1.98 4.83
N GLN A 105 -23.08 -2.27 4.00
CA GLN A 105 -23.05 -3.33 2.98
C GLN A 105 -22.62 -2.82 1.60
N SER A 106 -22.49 -1.49 1.42
CA SER A 106 -22.21 -0.89 0.12
C SER A 106 -20.73 -0.98 -0.29
N ARG A 107 -19.85 -1.36 0.65
CA ARG A 107 -18.38 -1.36 0.45
C ARG A 107 -17.76 -2.69 0.89
N PRO A 108 -16.74 -3.18 0.17
CA PRO A 108 -16.01 -4.37 0.55
C PRO A 108 -15.23 -4.17 1.86
N VAL A 109 -15.07 -5.27 2.60
CA VAL A 109 -14.24 -5.36 3.79
C VAL A 109 -12.91 -6.02 3.44
N THR A 110 -11.81 -5.51 3.99
CA THR A 110 -10.47 -6.07 3.85
C THR A 110 -9.77 -6.20 5.21
N ILE A 111 -8.69 -6.97 5.22
CA ILE A 111 -7.71 -7.05 6.29
C ILE A 111 -6.32 -6.98 5.66
N VAL A 112 -5.38 -6.34 6.34
CA VAL A 112 -3.99 -6.28 5.92
C VAL A 112 -3.16 -7.24 6.75
N THR A 113 -2.64 -8.30 6.15
CA THR A 113 -1.89 -9.36 6.86
C THR A 113 -0.40 -9.37 6.50
N ALA A 114 0.44 -9.74 7.46
CA ALA A 114 1.85 -10.04 7.26
C ALA A 114 2.13 -11.56 7.23
N ARG A 115 1.08 -12.40 7.32
CA ARG A 115 1.19 -13.87 7.33
C ARG A 115 1.06 -14.45 5.93
N GLY A 116 1.54 -15.68 5.75
CA GLY A 116 1.35 -16.42 4.50
C GLY A 116 -0.06 -16.99 4.37
N SER A 117 -0.49 -17.28 3.14
CA SER A 117 -1.84 -17.76 2.82
C SER A 117 -2.22 -19.09 3.50
N ASN A 118 -1.24 -19.88 3.93
CA ASN A 118 -1.46 -21.17 4.60
C ASN A 118 -1.67 -21.04 6.12
N GLU A 119 -1.28 -19.90 6.69
CA GLU A 119 -1.37 -19.67 8.14
C GLU A 119 -2.56 -18.78 8.49
N ASP A 120 -3.01 -17.92 7.56
CA ASP A 120 -4.00 -16.90 7.83
C ASP A 120 -5.41 -17.48 8.02
N LYS A 121 -5.99 -17.26 9.21
CA LYS A 121 -7.34 -17.74 9.55
C LYS A 121 -8.43 -16.69 9.32
N ALA A 122 -8.07 -15.45 9.02
CA ALA A 122 -8.99 -14.32 8.88
C ALA A 122 -9.38 -14.05 7.41
N ALA A 123 -8.48 -14.30 6.47
CA ALA A 123 -8.65 -14.00 5.04
C ALA A 123 -9.90 -14.65 4.41
N GLN A 124 -10.36 -15.78 4.95
CA GLN A 124 -11.59 -16.44 4.50
C GLN A 124 -12.86 -15.61 4.75
N TYR A 125 -12.86 -14.63 5.66
CA TYR A 125 -14.05 -13.85 6.01
C TYR A 125 -14.17 -12.50 5.29
N VAL A 126 -13.07 -11.93 4.81
CA VAL A 126 -13.05 -10.62 4.13
C VAL A 126 -13.44 -10.71 2.66
N ASP A 127 -13.82 -9.60 2.04
CA ASP A 127 -14.18 -9.55 0.61
C ASP A 127 -12.93 -9.45 -0.29
N ILE A 128 -11.92 -8.70 0.17
CA ILE A 128 -10.65 -8.47 -0.55
C ILE A 128 -9.49 -8.77 0.40
N ILE A 129 -8.49 -9.53 -0.06
CA ILE A 129 -7.32 -9.88 0.74
C ILE A 129 -6.22 -8.83 0.52
N GLY A 130 -5.85 -8.13 1.59
CA GLY A 130 -4.72 -7.21 1.61
C GLY A 130 -3.53 -7.82 2.32
N PHE A 131 -2.31 -7.66 1.81
CA PHE A 131 -1.12 -8.06 2.54
C PHE A 131 0.10 -7.18 2.27
N ASN A 132 1.00 -7.14 3.26
CA ASN A 132 2.23 -6.34 3.25
C ASN A 132 3.40 -7.22 2.87
N ARG A 133 4.21 -6.83 1.87
CA ARG A 133 5.44 -7.56 1.52
C ARG A 133 6.59 -6.64 1.18
N TYR A 134 7.75 -7.01 1.73
CA TYR A 134 8.98 -6.26 1.65
C TYR A 134 10.06 -7.12 0.98
N ASN A 135 9.74 -7.67 -0.20
CA ASN A 135 10.67 -8.44 -1.04
C ASN A 135 11.85 -7.57 -1.51
N GLY A 136 13.07 -8.09 -1.40
CA GLY A 136 14.30 -7.33 -1.62
C GLY A 136 14.71 -6.47 -0.43
N TRP A 137 13.81 -6.17 0.52
CA TRP A 137 14.13 -5.37 1.70
C TRP A 137 14.29 -6.22 2.97
N TYR A 138 13.17 -6.56 3.64
CA TYR A 138 13.20 -7.43 4.81
C TYR A 138 13.28 -8.91 4.42
N ASN A 139 12.71 -9.28 3.27
CA ASN A 139 12.81 -10.62 2.71
C ASN A 139 13.88 -10.61 1.61
N ASN A 140 14.90 -11.45 1.73
CA ASN A 140 16.01 -11.54 0.77
C ASN A 140 16.68 -10.18 0.50
N PRO A 141 17.24 -9.50 1.53
CA PRO A 141 17.81 -8.17 1.41
C PRO A 141 18.82 -8.08 0.26
N GLY A 142 18.67 -7.07 -0.60
CA GLY A 142 19.58 -6.82 -1.72
C GLY A 142 19.34 -7.69 -2.96
N ARG A 143 18.42 -8.67 -2.91
CA ARG A 143 18.13 -9.58 -4.02
C ARG A 143 16.89 -9.15 -4.81
N THR A 144 17.00 -8.02 -5.50
CA THR A 144 15.91 -7.44 -6.32
C THR A 144 15.42 -8.40 -7.41
N ASN A 145 16.33 -9.18 -8.00
CA ASN A 145 16.05 -10.20 -9.00
C ASN A 145 15.06 -11.30 -8.54
N THR A 146 14.85 -11.49 -7.24
CA THR A 146 13.91 -12.48 -6.70
C THR A 146 12.49 -11.95 -6.50
N ILE A 147 12.30 -10.62 -6.56
CA ILE A 147 11.03 -9.95 -6.25
C ILE A 147 9.90 -10.47 -7.13
N VAL A 148 10.13 -10.53 -8.44
CA VAL A 148 9.08 -10.88 -9.42
C VAL A 148 8.51 -12.25 -9.16
N ASN A 149 9.36 -13.27 -9.05
CA ASN A 149 8.92 -14.65 -8.85
C ASN A 149 8.25 -14.83 -7.49
N ASN A 150 8.85 -14.33 -6.41
CA ASN A 150 8.30 -14.47 -5.06
C ASN A 150 6.91 -13.83 -4.95
N LEU A 151 6.74 -12.64 -5.52
CA LEU A 151 5.47 -11.92 -5.45
C LEU A 151 4.39 -12.60 -6.31
N ILE A 152 4.73 -13.07 -7.50
CA ILE A 152 3.81 -13.81 -8.36
C ILE A 152 3.36 -15.09 -7.66
N ASP A 153 4.29 -15.87 -7.13
CA ASP A 153 4.00 -17.14 -6.47
C ASP A 153 3.12 -16.93 -5.25
N GLU A 154 3.41 -15.91 -4.46
CA GLU A 154 2.64 -15.59 -3.26
C GLU A 154 1.22 -15.13 -3.57
N VAL A 155 1.04 -14.22 -4.52
CA VAL A 155 -0.30 -13.77 -4.93
C VAL A 155 -1.10 -14.93 -5.53
N GLN A 156 -0.47 -15.80 -6.31
CA GLN A 156 -1.12 -17.01 -6.81
C GLN A 156 -1.52 -17.98 -5.69
N ASN A 157 -0.67 -18.17 -4.67
CA ASN A 157 -1.00 -18.98 -3.51
C ASN A 157 -2.22 -18.43 -2.74
N TRP A 158 -2.26 -17.11 -2.53
CA TRP A 158 -3.42 -16.46 -1.94
C TRP A 158 -4.69 -16.69 -2.76
N HIS A 159 -4.61 -16.54 -4.08
CA HIS A 159 -5.78 -16.72 -4.95
C HIS A 159 -6.22 -18.18 -4.98
N ARG A 160 -5.30 -19.15 -5.04
CA ARG A 160 -5.62 -20.58 -4.97
C ARG A 160 -6.32 -20.98 -3.67
N ASN A 161 -5.88 -20.44 -2.54
CA ASN A 161 -6.41 -20.82 -1.23
C ASN A 161 -7.80 -20.23 -0.94
N PHE A 162 -8.10 -19.03 -1.44
CA PHE A 162 -9.31 -18.30 -1.04
C PHE A 162 -10.22 -17.88 -2.20
N ASN A 163 -9.74 -17.92 -3.44
CA ASN A 163 -10.45 -17.48 -4.64
C ASN A 163 -11.03 -16.06 -4.52
N LYS A 164 -10.22 -15.11 -4.05
CA LYS A 164 -10.62 -13.70 -3.81
C LYS A 164 -9.72 -12.71 -4.55
N PRO A 165 -10.20 -11.47 -4.76
CA PRO A 165 -9.35 -10.37 -5.18
C PRO A 165 -8.26 -10.07 -4.15
N ILE A 166 -7.09 -9.68 -4.64
CA ILE A 166 -5.88 -9.47 -3.86
C ILE A 166 -5.29 -8.10 -4.14
N ILE A 167 -4.86 -7.41 -3.10
CA ILE A 167 -4.19 -6.11 -3.15
C ILE A 167 -2.93 -6.15 -2.28
N ILE A 168 -1.84 -5.59 -2.78
CA ILE A 168 -0.64 -5.36 -1.97
C ILE A 168 -0.79 -4.01 -1.29
N MET A 169 -0.87 -4.02 0.04
CA MET A 169 -1.17 -2.84 0.85
C MET A 169 0.08 -2.10 1.30
N GLU A 170 1.22 -2.79 1.36
CA GLU A 170 2.52 -2.17 1.61
C GLU A 170 3.62 -2.93 0.88
N TYR A 171 4.51 -2.17 0.24
CA TYR A 171 5.81 -2.59 -0.24
C TYR A 171 6.74 -1.39 -0.34
N GLY A 172 8.05 -1.61 -0.23
CA GLY A 172 9.06 -0.56 -0.37
C GLY A 172 10.37 -0.89 0.32
N ALA A 173 11.32 0.03 0.23
CA ALA A 173 12.63 -0.08 0.85
C ALA A 173 13.08 1.27 1.39
N ASP A 174 13.80 1.27 2.51
CA ASP A 174 14.33 2.52 3.05
C ASP A 174 15.43 3.04 2.12
N THR A 175 15.46 4.36 1.93
CA THR A 175 16.51 5.03 1.17
C THR A 175 16.95 6.29 1.87
N MET A 176 18.26 6.54 1.91
CA MET A 176 18.81 7.76 2.45
C MET A 176 18.89 8.81 1.33
N PRO A 177 18.16 9.94 1.44
CA PRO A 177 18.23 10.99 0.42
C PRO A 177 19.66 11.48 0.21
N GLY A 178 20.10 11.54 -1.04
CA GLY A 178 21.46 11.94 -1.42
C GLY A 178 22.53 10.84 -1.32
N LEU A 179 22.19 9.64 -0.86
CA LEU A 179 23.09 8.49 -0.99
C LEU A 179 22.93 7.86 -2.37
N HIS A 180 23.93 8.07 -3.22
CA HIS A 180 24.00 7.51 -4.57
C HIS A 180 25.15 6.52 -4.68
N LEU A 181 24.89 5.31 -5.19
CA LEU A 181 25.90 4.25 -5.32
C LEU A 181 25.72 3.46 -6.62
N GLN A 182 26.85 3.08 -7.23
CA GLN A 182 26.91 2.19 -8.40
C GLN A 182 27.97 1.10 -8.19
N PRO A 183 27.61 -0.20 -8.20
CA PRO A 183 26.26 -0.75 -8.35
C PRO A 183 25.31 -0.30 -7.23
N SER A 184 24.00 -0.44 -7.47
CA SER A 184 22.99 -0.08 -6.46
C SER A 184 23.24 -0.84 -5.16
N TYR A 185 22.95 -0.20 -4.04
CA TYR A 185 23.18 -0.77 -2.71
C TYR A 185 22.00 -0.47 -1.80
N ILE A 186 21.67 -1.38 -0.88
CA ILE A 186 20.62 -1.16 0.14
C ILE A 186 20.83 0.23 0.79
N TRP A 187 19.77 1.04 0.85
CA TRP A 187 19.75 2.47 1.24
C TRP A 187 20.08 3.51 0.16
N SER A 188 20.72 3.15 -0.96
CA SER A 188 20.91 4.10 -2.06
C SER A 188 19.59 4.45 -2.74
N GLU A 189 19.53 5.62 -3.36
CA GLU A 189 18.34 6.03 -4.14
C GLU A 189 18.12 5.11 -5.36
N GLU A 190 19.20 4.67 -6.00
CA GLU A 190 19.16 3.74 -7.13
C GLU A 190 18.52 2.40 -6.73
N TYR A 191 18.83 1.91 -5.53
CA TYR A 191 18.27 0.66 -5.03
C TYR A 191 16.75 0.74 -4.82
N GLN A 192 16.24 1.87 -4.34
CA GLN A 192 14.80 2.06 -4.18
C GLN A 192 14.09 2.09 -5.55
N VAL A 193 14.71 2.73 -6.56
CA VAL A 193 14.21 2.74 -7.94
C VAL A 193 14.22 1.33 -8.56
N GLU A 194 15.30 0.58 -8.38
CA GLU A 194 15.41 -0.80 -8.88
C GLU A 194 14.38 -1.71 -8.22
N LEU A 195 14.22 -1.63 -6.90
CA LEU A 195 13.22 -2.39 -6.15
C LEU A 195 11.80 -2.09 -6.64
N PHE A 196 11.46 -0.81 -6.86
CA PHE A 196 10.15 -0.45 -7.43
C PHE A 196 9.98 -0.95 -8.86
N SER A 197 11.03 -0.90 -9.69
CA SER A 197 10.99 -1.41 -11.07
C SER A 197 10.63 -2.91 -11.11
N GLU A 198 11.22 -3.71 -10.22
CA GLU A 198 10.93 -5.14 -10.11
C GLU A 198 9.52 -5.41 -9.58
N HIS A 199 9.04 -4.65 -8.59
CA HIS A 199 7.66 -4.75 -8.11
C HIS A 199 6.65 -4.38 -9.20
N PHE A 200 6.86 -3.28 -9.94
CA PHE A 200 6.00 -2.86 -11.04
C PHE A 200 5.90 -3.94 -12.12
N ARG A 201 7.02 -4.59 -12.47
CA ARG A 201 7.02 -5.71 -13.42
C ARG A 201 6.16 -6.87 -12.93
N ALA A 202 6.26 -7.23 -11.65
CA ALA A 202 5.43 -8.27 -11.06
C ALA A 202 3.94 -7.89 -11.09
N PHE A 203 3.60 -6.65 -10.72
CA PHE A 203 2.23 -6.16 -10.74
C PHE A 203 1.64 -6.13 -12.14
N ASP A 204 2.40 -5.75 -13.17
CA ASP A 204 1.94 -5.81 -14.57
C ASP A 204 1.58 -7.23 -15.02
N ILE A 205 2.37 -8.22 -14.60
CA ILE A 205 2.07 -9.63 -14.87
C ILE A 205 0.81 -10.07 -14.12
N LEU A 206 0.66 -9.66 -12.86
CA LEU A 206 -0.46 -10.03 -12.00
C LEU A 206 -1.77 -9.36 -12.39
N ARG A 207 -1.76 -8.08 -12.80
CA ARG A 207 -2.96 -7.36 -13.30
C ARG A 207 -3.62 -8.12 -14.44
N LYS A 208 -2.83 -8.68 -15.36
CA LYS A 208 -3.32 -9.50 -16.49
C LYS A 208 -4.02 -10.79 -16.08
N LYS A 209 -3.87 -11.23 -14.82
CA LYS A 209 -4.56 -12.42 -14.29
C LYS A 209 -5.97 -12.13 -13.78
N GLY A 210 -6.35 -10.87 -13.60
CA GLY A 210 -7.72 -10.44 -13.27
C GLY A 210 -8.11 -10.48 -11.78
N TYR A 211 -7.34 -11.14 -10.91
CA TYR A 211 -7.59 -11.18 -9.46
C TYR A 211 -6.67 -10.26 -8.64
N PHE A 212 -5.70 -9.61 -9.27
CA PHE A 212 -4.86 -8.60 -8.62
C PHE A 212 -5.44 -7.21 -8.87
N VAL A 213 -5.92 -6.56 -7.81
CA VAL A 213 -6.77 -5.35 -7.92
C VAL A 213 -6.08 -4.06 -7.47
N GLY A 214 -4.84 -4.12 -7.01
CA GLY A 214 -4.09 -2.90 -6.74
C GLY A 214 -2.79 -3.09 -5.96
N GLU A 215 -2.12 -1.96 -5.77
CA GLU A 215 -0.85 -1.83 -5.08
C GLU A 215 -0.80 -0.51 -4.30
N MET A 216 -0.15 -0.52 -3.14
CA MET A 216 0.03 0.66 -2.29
C MET A 216 1.48 0.76 -1.85
N ILE A 217 2.15 1.82 -2.29
CA ILE A 217 3.55 2.09 -1.93
C ILE A 217 3.60 2.48 -0.45
N TRP A 218 4.45 1.80 0.31
CA TRP A 218 4.80 2.21 1.66
C TRP A 218 6.15 2.94 1.62
N ASN A 219 6.19 4.27 1.74
CA ASN A 219 5.07 5.19 2.01
C ASN A 219 5.16 6.45 1.12
N PHE A 220 4.18 7.34 1.22
CA PHE A 220 4.20 8.63 0.54
C PHE A 220 5.41 9.48 0.98
N ALA A 221 5.59 9.68 2.29
CA ALA A 221 6.68 10.51 2.82
C ALA A 221 7.38 9.83 4.01
N ASP A 222 8.63 10.19 4.24
CA ASP A 222 9.36 9.74 5.43
C ASP A 222 8.68 10.23 6.72
N PHE A 223 8.71 9.39 7.75
CA PHE A 223 8.12 9.70 9.06
C PHE A 223 8.99 9.21 10.21
N LYS A 224 8.75 9.77 11.41
CA LYS A 224 9.50 9.38 12.61
C LYS A 224 8.91 8.11 13.20
N THR A 225 9.80 7.25 13.65
CA THR A 225 9.47 6.03 14.41
C THR A 225 10.28 6.03 15.68
N ALA A 226 9.99 5.12 16.61
CA ALA A 226 10.88 4.83 17.73
C ALA A 226 12.32 4.55 17.23
N GLU A 227 13.30 4.83 18.08
CA GLU A 227 14.71 4.66 17.75
C GLU A 227 15.04 3.18 17.60
N THR A 228 15.64 2.82 16.45
CA THR A 228 16.15 1.48 16.19
C THR A 228 17.40 1.56 15.31
N TYR A 229 18.27 0.55 15.39
CA TYR A 229 19.40 0.41 14.47
C TYR A 229 18.97 0.02 13.05
N THR A 230 17.73 -0.43 12.86
CA THR A 230 17.17 -0.82 11.56
C THR A 230 16.58 0.34 10.77
N ARG A 231 16.43 1.53 11.37
CA ARG A 231 15.76 2.70 10.79
C ARG A 231 16.52 4.00 11.10
N VAL A 232 17.44 4.36 10.22
CA VAL A 232 18.31 5.54 10.39
C VAL A 232 17.48 6.84 10.37
N GLY A 233 17.32 7.45 11.55
CA GLY A 233 16.61 8.71 11.71
C GLY A 233 15.09 8.64 11.51
N GLY A 234 14.50 7.44 11.47
CA GLY A 234 13.07 7.18 11.25
C GLY A 234 12.82 6.20 10.10
N ASN A 235 11.55 6.07 9.68
CA ASN A 235 11.19 5.34 8.46
C ASN A 235 11.51 6.20 7.24
N LYS A 236 12.34 5.66 6.35
CA LYS A 236 12.92 6.32 5.18
C LYS A 236 12.44 5.70 3.87
N LYS A 237 11.35 4.92 3.90
CA LYS A 237 10.75 4.31 2.69
C LYS A 237 9.93 5.29 1.85
N GLY A 238 9.74 6.52 2.33
CA GLY A 238 9.00 7.54 1.61
C GLY A 238 9.54 7.75 0.20
N VAL A 239 8.64 7.92 -0.78
CA VAL A 239 9.01 8.46 -2.10
C VAL A 239 9.35 9.95 -2.01
N PHE A 240 8.83 10.63 -1.00
CA PHE A 240 9.25 11.96 -0.57
C PHE A 240 10.01 11.91 0.76
N THR A 241 10.90 12.88 0.97
CA THR A 241 11.47 13.15 2.29
C THR A 241 10.39 13.62 3.27
N ARG A 242 10.74 13.70 4.57
CA ARG A 242 9.84 14.22 5.60
C ARG A 242 9.41 15.66 5.29
N ASP A 243 10.27 16.46 4.66
CA ASP A 243 9.97 17.84 4.28
C ASP A 243 9.37 17.94 2.87
N ARG A 244 8.87 16.82 2.34
CA ARG A 244 8.14 16.70 1.08
C ARG A 244 8.99 17.04 -0.16
N GLN A 245 10.31 16.91 -0.05
CA GLN A 245 11.19 16.94 -1.22
C GLN A 245 11.14 15.59 -1.95
N PRO A 246 10.99 15.58 -3.28
CA PRO A 246 10.95 14.33 -4.04
C PRO A 246 12.31 13.63 -4.00
N LYS A 247 12.30 12.31 -3.80
CA LYS A 247 13.48 11.45 -4.03
C LYS A 247 13.49 10.95 -5.47
N SER A 248 14.58 10.31 -5.91
CA SER A 248 14.65 9.69 -7.26
C SER A 248 13.46 8.76 -7.55
N SER A 249 12.97 8.05 -6.53
CA SER A 249 11.81 7.18 -6.66
C SER A 249 10.49 7.92 -6.94
N ALA A 250 10.28 9.15 -6.46
CA ALA A 250 9.09 9.93 -6.79
C ALA A 250 8.98 10.19 -8.29
N HIS A 251 10.10 10.51 -8.95
CA HIS A 251 10.15 10.69 -10.40
C HIS A 251 9.93 9.38 -11.17
N HIS A 252 10.41 8.27 -10.63
CA HIS A 252 10.18 6.94 -11.20
C HIS A 252 8.70 6.53 -11.10
N VAL A 253 8.10 6.69 -9.91
CA VAL A 253 6.67 6.44 -9.65
C VAL A 253 5.79 7.33 -10.52
N ARG A 254 6.10 8.63 -10.65
CA ARG A 254 5.35 9.54 -11.54
C ARG A 254 5.29 9.02 -12.97
N ARG A 255 6.43 8.61 -13.55
CA ARG A 255 6.50 8.06 -14.91
C ARG A 255 5.68 6.78 -15.05
N ARG A 256 5.74 5.90 -14.05
CA ARG A 256 4.97 4.65 -14.01
C ARG A 256 3.46 4.92 -14.07
N TYR A 257 2.94 5.78 -13.20
CA TYR A 257 1.49 6.03 -13.14
C TYR A 257 0.97 6.87 -14.32
N LEU A 258 1.79 7.74 -14.91
CA LEU A 258 1.43 8.42 -16.16
C LEU A 258 1.30 7.43 -17.32
N ALA A 259 2.22 6.46 -17.44
CA ALA A 259 2.14 5.42 -18.46
C ALA A 259 0.91 4.50 -18.25
N LEU A 260 0.57 4.20 -17.00
CA LEU A 260 -0.66 3.46 -16.67
C LEU A 260 -1.92 4.22 -17.05
N ALA A 261 -1.98 5.52 -16.77
CA ALA A 261 -3.13 6.33 -17.13
C ALA A 261 -3.30 6.41 -18.66
N GLU A 262 -2.19 6.47 -19.40
CA GLU A 262 -2.21 6.39 -20.86
C GLU A 262 -2.75 5.03 -21.35
N GLU A 263 -2.29 3.92 -20.75
CA GLU A 263 -2.73 2.56 -21.10
C GLU A 263 -4.20 2.28 -20.75
N LEU A 264 -4.66 2.73 -19.58
CA LEU A 264 -5.94 2.30 -19.00
C LEU A 264 -7.07 3.33 -19.16
N ASP A 265 -6.73 4.62 -19.13
CA ASP A 265 -7.70 5.71 -19.04
C ASP A 265 -7.69 6.62 -20.30
N ASN A 266 -6.93 6.24 -21.33
CA ASN A 266 -6.72 7.05 -22.54
C ASN A 266 -6.25 8.49 -22.22
N PHE A 267 -5.40 8.61 -21.18
CA PHE A 267 -4.87 9.88 -20.72
C PHE A 267 -3.58 10.24 -21.47
N SER A 268 -3.48 11.45 -22.01
CA SER A 268 -2.24 11.95 -22.63
C SER A 268 -1.27 12.48 -21.55
N PRO A 269 -0.08 11.87 -21.36
CA PRO A 269 0.88 12.36 -20.38
C PRO A 269 1.35 13.80 -20.68
N PRO A 270 1.65 14.61 -19.65
CA PRO A 270 2.17 15.95 -19.86
C PRO A 270 3.57 15.89 -20.51
N GLN A 271 3.92 16.93 -21.26
CA GLN A 271 5.20 16.98 -22.00
C GLN A 271 6.44 16.88 -21.08
N ASP A 272 6.30 17.33 -19.83
CA ASP A 272 7.34 17.28 -18.79
C ASP A 272 7.43 15.91 -18.07
N ALA A 273 6.68 14.90 -18.52
CA ALA A 273 6.72 13.54 -17.96
C ALA A 273 8.10 12.91 -18.05
N TYR A 274 8.86 13.24 -19.10
CA TYR A 274 10.17 12.70 -19.37
C TYR A 274 11.14 13.85 -19.65
N PRO A 275 12.20 14.05 -18.83
CA PRO A 275 13.27 14.96 -19.21
C PRO A 275 13.85 14.48 -20.55
N TYR A 276 14.15 15.44 -21.43
CA TYR A 276 14.59 15.26 -22.82
C TYR A 276 15.32 13.93 -23.10
N ILE A 277 14.83 13.15 -24.07
CA ILE A 277 15.38 11.83 -24.42
C ILE A 277 16.29 11.93 -25.65
N SER A 278 15.73 12.32 -26.79
CA SER A 278 16.44 12.67 -28.02
C SER A 278 15.40 13.17 -29.04
N TYR A 279 15.82 13.92 -30.06
CA TYR A 279 14.91 14.42 -31.10
C TYR A 279 14.16 13.28 -31.84
N GLN A 280 14.83 12.17 -32.13
CA GLN A 280 14.23 11.04 -32.84
C GLN A 280 13.18 10.31 -31.98
N SER A 281 13.49 10.03 -30.71
CA SER A 281 12.54 9.41 -29.77
C SER A 281 11.34 10.32 -29.48
N TYR A 282 11.53 11.64 -29.51
CA TYR A 282 10.43 12.61 -29.39
C TYR A 282 9.48 12.56 -30.59
N ARG A 283 10.02 12.41 -31.82
CA ARG A 283 9.21 12.28 -33.04
C ARG A 283 8.43 10.97 -33.10
N ASP A 284 9.05 9.86 -32.71
CA ASP A 284 8.41 8.53 -32.83
C ASP A 284 7.23 8.38 -31.85
N LYS A 285 7.27 9.03 -30.68
CA LYS A 285 6.11 9.10 -29.78
C LYS A 285 4.90 9.83 -30.40
N ARG A 286 5.14 10.89 -31.19
CA ARG A 286 4.06 11.68 -31.84
C ARG A 286 3.53 11.09 -33.14
N LYS A 287 4.21 10.11 -33.73
CA LYS A 287 3.71 9.41 -34.94
C LYS A 287 2.56 8.44 -34.63
N ASN A 288 2.45 7.98 -33.39
CA ASN A 288 1.36 7.09 -32.96
C ASN A 288 0.08 7.85 -32.53
N GLU A 289 0.06 9.19 -32.68
CA GLU A 289 -1.07 10.06 -32.36
C GLU A 289 -1.90 10.48 -33.60
N LEU A 290 -1.65 9.88 -34.78
CA LEU A 290 -2.34 10.18 -36.06
C LEU A 290 -3.05 8.95 -36.64
#